data_AF-A0ABD3WVI3-F1
#
_entry.id   AF-A0ABD3WVI3-F1
#
_cell.length_a   1.000
_cell.length_b   1.000
_cell.length_c   1.000
_cell.angle_alpha   90.00
_cell.angle_beta   90.00
_cell.angle_gamma   90.00
#
_symmetry.space_group_name_H-M   'P 1'
#
loop_
_entity.id
_entity.type
_entity.pdbx_description
1 polymer ?
#
loop_
_entity_poly.entity_id
_entity_poly.type
_entity_poly.pdbx_seq_one_letter_code
_entity_poly.pdbx_strand_id
1 'polypeptide(L)'
;ICSSGFYRTTSGTCQVCPVGTYQPSNEQSSCISCPSGTTTNQVASTSQAQCVAVCSAGSFYNTQGFCQICGVGTYQPSTGQTSCISCPSGTITLQTGSTSSTQCV
;
A
#
# COMPACT_ATOMS: atom_id res chain seq x y z
N ILE A 1 -19.30 4.10 -19.71
CA ILE A 1 -18.19 3.17 -20.00
C ILE A 1 -17.20 3.29 -18.85
N CYS A 2 -16.92 2.21 -18.12
CA CYS A 2 -15.89 2.23 -17.07
C CYS A 2 -14.59 1.72 -17.68
N SER A 3 -13.54 2.53 -17.67
CA SER A 3 -12.23 2.15 -18.20
C SER A 3 -11.49 1.20 -17.26
N SER A 4 -10.41 0.58 -17.73
CA SER A 4 -9.45 -0.16 -16.89
C SER A 4 -9.08 0.64 -15.63
N GLY A 5 -8.92 -0.05 -14.51
CA GLY A 5 -8.74 0.57 -13.20
C GLY A 5 -10.06 0.97 -12.51
N PHE A 6 -11.20 0.81 -13.18
CA PHE A 6 -12.51 1.05 -12.62
C PHE A 6 -13.41 -0.17 -12.78
N TYR A 7 -14.37 -0.31 -11.87
CA TYR A 7 -15.44 -1.29 -11.96
C TYR A 7 -16.80 -0.60 -11.87
N ARG A 8 -17.79 -1.19 -12.52
CA ARG A 8 -19.17 -0.73 -12.55
C ARG A 8 -19.93 -1.30 -11.36
N THR A 9 -20.45 -0.42 -10.54
CA THR A 9 -21.32 -0.78 -9.40
C THR A 9 -22.72 -1.17 -9.87
N THR A 10 -23.52 -1.75 -8.97
CA THR A 10 -24.94 -2.06 -9.22
C THR A 10 -25.79 -0.82 -9.47
N SER A 11 -25.38 0.35 -8.98
CA SER A 11 -26.02 1.65 -9.28
C SER A 11 -25.58 2.23 -10.63
N GLY A 12 -24.71 1.53 -11.36
CA GLY A 12 -24.23 1.95 -12.69
C GLY A 12 -23.12 3.00 -12.66
N THR A 13 -22.59 3.34 -11.48
CA THR A 13 -21.45 4.26 -11.33
C THR A 13 -20.12 3.53 -11.51
N CYS A 14 -19.11 4.24 -12.01
CA CYS A 14 -17.74 3.70 -12.09
C CYS A 14 -16.99 4.05 -10.81
N GLN A 15 -16.57 3.04 -10.06
CA GLN A 15 -15.70 3.21 -8.90
C GLN A 15 -14.28 2.74 -9.23
N VAL A 16 -13.28 3.43 -8.67
CA VAL A 16 -11.88 3.04 -8.80
C VAL A 16 -11.64 1.71 -8.10
N CYS A 17 -10.77 0.88 -8.65
CA CYS A 17 -10.28 -0.29 -7.95
C CYS A 17 -9.50 0.13 -6.70
N PRO A 18 -9.88 -0.34 -5.50
CA PRO A 18 -9.16 -0.04 -4.28
C PRO A 18 -7.76 -0.68 -4.27
N VAL A 19 -6.91 -0.18 -3.37
CA VAL A 19 -5.61 -0.79 -3.04
C VAL A 19 -5.79 -2.27 -2.74
N GLY A 20 -4.90 -3.10 -3.28
CA GLY A 20 -4.97 -4.56 -3.25
C GLY A 20 -5.73 -5.18 -4.43
N THR A 21 -6.30 -4.36 -5.32
CA THR A 21 -7.02 -4.82 -6.51
C THR A 21 -6.64 -4.04 -7.76
N TYR A 22 -6.87 -4.64 -8.92
CA TYR A 22 -6.62 -4.07 -10.25
C TYR A 22 -7.68 -4.51 -11.26
N GLN A 23 -7.83 -3.80 -12.37
CA GLN A 23 -8.75 -4.18 -13.44
C GLN A 23 -8.20 -3.82 -14.82
N PRO A 24 -7.74 -4.80 -15.63
CA PRO A 24 -7.20 -4.54 -16.97
C PRO A 24 -8.25 -4.31 -18.05
N SER A 25 -9.46 -4.84 -17.87
CA SER A 25 -10.50 -4.79 -18.90
C SER A 25 -11.50 -3.68 -18.63
N ASN A 26 -12.02 -3.07 -19.69
CA ASN A 26 -13.10 -2.09 -19.59
C ASN A 26 -14.44 -2.79 -19.27
N GLU A 27 -15.37 -2.01 -18.71
CA GLU A 27 -16.77 -2.38 -18.45
C GLU A 27 -16.98 -3.57 -17.51
N GLN A 28 -16.00 -3.81 -16.65
CA GLN A 28 -16.06 -4.87 -15.64
C GLN A 28 -16.91 -4.44 -14.44
N SER A 29 -17.59 -5.40 -13.81
CA SER A 29 -18.44 -5.17 -12.63
C SER A 29 -17.72 -5.34 -11.29
N SER A 30 -16.44 -5.74 -11.32
CA SER A 30 -15.61 -5.93 -10.13
C SER A 30 -14.12 -5.75 -10.46
N CYS A 31 -13.27 -5.64 -9.43
CA CYS A 31 -11.82 -5.62 -9.56
C CYS A 31 -11.21 -6.98 -9.20
N ILE A 32 -10.08 -7.30 -9.83
CA ILE A 32 -9.31 -8.52 -9.59
C ILE A 32 -8.37 -8.28 -8.40
N SER A 33 -8.36 -9.19 -7.43
CA SER A 33 -7.44 -9.11 -6.30
C SER A 33 -6.00 -9.42 -6.70
N CYS A 34 -5.04 -8.74 -6.07
CA CYS A 34 -3.63 -9.09 -6.21
C CYS A 34 -3.34 -10.49 -5.65
N PRO A 35 -2.33 -11.20 -6.21
CA PRO A 35 -1.84 -12.45 -5.66
C PRO A 35 -1.40 -12.34 -4.20
N SER A 36 -1.40 -13.46 -3.47
CA SER A 36 -0.99 -13.52 -2.07
C SER A 36 0.41 -12.91 -1.85
N GLY A 37 0.53 -12.05 -0.83
CA GLY A 37 1.78 -11.35 -0.52
C GLY A 37 2.06 -10.11 -1.38
N THR A 38 1.16 -9.75 -2.30
CA THR A 38 1.26 -8.54 -3.12
C THR A 38 0.04 -7.64 -2.97
N THR A 39 0.20 -6.36 -3.25
CA THR A 39 -0.86 -5.36 -3.23
C THR A 39 -0.56 -4.27 -4.24
N THR A 40 -1.57 -3.51 -4.66
CA THR A 40 -1.36 -2.28 -5.42
C THR A 40 -1.06 -1.14 -4.47
N ASN A 41 -0.05 -0.32 -4.75
CA ASN A 41 0.29 0.84 -3.92
C ASN A 41 -0.58 2.09 -4.24
N GLN A 42 -1.42 2.00 -5.27
CA GLN A 42 -2.30 3.06 -5.72
C GLN A 42 -3.66 2.50 -6.14
N VAL A 43 -4.70 3.32 -5.96
CA VAL A 43 -6.04 3.03 -6.50
C VAL A 43 -6.02 3.10 -8.03
N ALA A 44 -7.08 2.57 -8.65
CA ALA A 44 -7.26 2.56 -10.09
C ALA A 44 -6.18 1.80 -10.88
N SER A 45 -5.57 0.78 -10.25
CA SER A 45 -4.60 -0.07 -10.92
C SER A 45 -5.23 -0.84 -12.09
N THR A 46 -4.54 -0.84 -13.23
CA THR A 46 -5.01 -1.41 -14.49
C THR A 46 -4.33 -2.73 -14.83
N SER A 47 -3.30 -3.16 -14.09
CA SER A 47 -2.58 -4.38 -14.43
C SER A 47 -2.08 -5.13 -13.20
N GLN A 48 -1.97 -6.45 -13.32
CA GLN A 48 -1.32 -7.30 -12.32
C GLN A 48 0.15 -6.90 -12.10
N ALA A 49 0.80 -6.31 -13.10
CA ALA A 49 2.18 -5.82 -12.97
C ALA A 49 2.31 -4.68 -11.94
N GLN A 50 1.20 -4.05 -11.54
CA GLN A 50 1.17 -3.04 -10.48
C GLN A 50 0.96 -3.65 -9.08
N CYS A 51 0.74 -4.97 -8.98
CA CYS A 51 0.78 -5.68 -7.72
C CYS A 51 2.25 -5.79 -7.27
N VAL A 52 2.64 -4.93 -6.33
CA VAL A 52 3.96 -4.91 -5.72
C VAL A 52 3.96 -5.71 -4.42
N ALA A 53 5.13 -6.16 -3.97
CA ALA A 53 5.26 -6.87 -2.69
C ALA A 53 4.76 -6.00 -1.53
N VAL A 54 3.98 -6.59 -0.62
CA VAL A 54 3.51 -5.89 0.58
C VAL A 54 4.70 -5.55 1.46
N CYS A 55 4.97 -4.26 1.67
CA CYS A 55 6.03 -3.86 2.61
C CYS A 55 5.73 -4.38 4.00
N SER A 56 6.66 -5.15 4.56
CA SER A 56 6.55 -5.68 5.91
C SER A 56 6.56 -4.55 6.96
N ALA A 57 6.15 -4.86 8.18
CA ALA A 57 6.31 -3.94 9.30
C ALA A 57 7.77 -3.47 9.40
N GLY A 58 7.97 -2.22 9.79
CA GLY A 58 9.26 -1.55 9.79
C GLY A 58 9.68 -1.05 8.40
N SER A 59 8.84 -1.16 7.39
CA SER A 59 9.08 -0.62 6.04
C SER A 59 7.86 0.13 5.51
N PHE A 60 8.09 1.00 4.53
CA PHE A 60 7.07 1.78 3.85
C PHE A 60 7.32 1.85 2.34
N TYR A 61 6.29 2.12 1.54
CA TYR A 61 6.46 2.40 0.12
C TYR A 61 7.06 3.80 -0.07
N ASN A 62 8.20 3.87 -0.73
CA ASN A 62 8.75 5.15 -1.18
C ASN A 62 7.93 5.70 -2.38
N THR A 63 8.31 6.89 -2.85
CA THR A 63 7.65 7.55 -4.00
C THR A 63 7.73 6.76 -5.31
N GLN A 64 8.65 5.81 -5.40
CA GLN A 64 8.84 4.92 -6.55
C GLN A 64 8.05 3.60 -6.38
N GLY A 65 7.38 3.40 -5.24
CA GLY A 65 6.64 2.18 -4.94
C GLY A 65 7.48 1.01 -4.44
N PHE A 66 8.75 1.24 -4.08
CA PHE A 66 9.61 0.24 -3.47
C PHE A 66 9.52 0.27 -1.94
N CYS A 67 9.70 -0.88 -1.32
CA CYS A 67 9.76 -0.98 0.13
C CYS A 67 11.08 -0.46 0.65
N GLN A 68 11.00 0.64 1.39
CA GLN A 68 12.12 1.25 2.08
C GLN A 68 11.97 1.04 3.58
N ILE A 69 13.05 0.66 4.25
CA ILE A 69 13.07 0.45 5.69
C ILE A 69 12.91 1.79 6.41
N CYS A 70 12.13 1.82 7.48
CA CYS A 70 11.99 2.98 8.36
C CYS A 70 13.34 3.38 8.95
N GLY A 71 13.70 4.65 8.82
CA GLY A 71 14.94 5.20 9.38
C GLY A 71 14.92 5.27 10.89
N VAL A 72 16.10 5.51 11.47
CA VAL A 72 16.25 5.84 12.91
C VAL A 72 15.35 7.01 13.28
N GLY A 73 14.67 6.90 14.42
CA GLY A 73 13.68 7.87 14.88
C GLY A 73 12.26 7.64 14.34
N THR A 74 12.06 6.60 13.53
CA THR A 74 10.75 6.25 12.98
C THR A 74 10.48 4.75 13.09
N TYR A 75 9.21 4.38 13.14
CA TYR A 75 8.75 3.00 13.21
C TYR A 75 7.48 2.79 12.38
N GLN A 76 7.17 1.56 12.01
CA GLN A 76 5.93 1.25 11.29
C GLN A 76 5.38 -0.12 11.72
N PRO A 77 4.31 -0.16 12.53
CA PRO A 77 3.73 -1.43 12.99
C PRO A 77 2.93 -2.18 11.92
N SER A 78 2.37 -1.46 10.95
CA SER A 78 1.46 -2.04 9.96
C SER A 78 2.18 -2.32 8.64
N THR A 79 1.77 -3.37 7.95
CA THR A 79 2.26 -3.69 6.62
C THR A 79 1.61 -2.82 5.54
N GLY A 80 2.29 -2.64 4.40
CA GLY A 80 1.73 -1.97 3.23
C GLY A 80 1.52 -0.46 3.40
N GLN A 81 2.27 0.16 4.31
CA GLN A 81 2.16 1.58 4.62
C GLN A 81 2.99 2.41 3.65
N THR A 82 2.62 3.66 3.44
CA THR A 82 3.31 4.61 2.53
C THR A 82 4.21 5.61 3.27
N SER A 83 4.28 5.52 4.59
CA SER A 83 5.15 6.34 5.43
C SER A 83 5.49 5.60 6.73
N CYS A 84 6.53 6.06 7.42
CA CYS A 84 6.83 5.64 8.78
C CYS A 84 6.30 6.66 9.79
N ILE A 85 5.96 6.17 10.97
CA ILE A 85 5.49 6.97 12.09
C ILE A 85 6.71 7.47 12.87
N SER A 86 6.76 8.78 13.14
CA SER A 86 7.83 9.36 13.97
C SER A 86 7.68 8.95 15.43
N CYS A 87 8.81 8.76 16.11
CA CYS A 87 8.82 8.52 17.56
C CYS A 87 8.27 9.73 18.34
N PRO A 88 7.48 9.50 19.40
CA PRO A 88 6.93 10.58 20.23
C PRO A 88 8.00 11.20 21.14
N SER A 89 7.78 12.45 21.57
CA SER A 89 8.52 13.07 22.68
C SER A 89 10.04 13.19 22.52
N GLY A 90 10.54 13.31 21.28
CA GLY A 90 11.99 13.45 21.02
C GLY A 90 12.82 12.17 21.22
N THR A 91 12.16 11.04 21.45
CA THR A 91 12.80 9.72 21.49
C THR A 91 13.18 9.26 20.08
N ILE A 92 14.12 8.31 19.99
CA ILE A 92 14.52 7.73 18.71
C ILE A 92 14.54 6.21 18.77
N THR A 93 14.38 5.57 17.62
CA THR A 93 14.69 4.15 17.50
C THR A 93 16.20 3.96 17.35
N LEU A 94 16.78 2.99 18.06
CA LEU A 94 18.22 2.73 17.97
C LEU A 94 18.64 2.03 16.67
N GLN A 95 17.68 1.44 15.96
CA GLN A 95 17.89 0.69 14.74
C GLN A 95 16.85 1.08 13.69
N THR A 96 17.22 0.94 12.41
CA THR A 96 16.29 1.03 11.31
C THR A 96 15.33 -0.16 11.32
N GLY A 97 14.13 0.01 10.76
CA GLY A 97 13.18 -1.09 10.62
C GLY A 97 12.38 -1.39 11.88
N SER A 98 12.29 -0.43 12.80
CA SER A 98 11.47 -0.59 13.99
C SER A 98 10.01 -0.79 13.63
N THR A 99 9.39 -1.75 14.29
CA THR A 99 7.99 -2.15 14.07
C THR A 99 7.08 -1.66 15.19
N SER A 100 7.61 -1.06 16.26
CA SER A 100 6.81 -0.65 17.41
C SER A 100 7.29 0.67 18.01
N SER A 101 6.35 1.43 18.57
CA SER A 101 6.64 2.62 19.37
C SER A 101 7.41 2.31 20.64
N THR A 102 7.36 1.07 21.13
CA THR A 102 8.14 0.62 22.30
C THR A 102 9.64 0.60 22.04
N GLN A 103 10.07 0.68 20.78
CA GLN A 103 11.48 0.76 20.40
C GLN A 103 11.98 2.22 20.36
N CYS A 104 11.11 3.19 20.59
CA CYS A 104 11.46 4.59 20.73
C CYS A 104 11.93 4.85 22.18
N VAL A 105 13.20 5.20 22.35
CA VAL A 105 13.85 5.42 23.65
C VAL A 105 14.62 6.74 23.69
#